data_AF-A0A959Y0V8-F1
#
_entry.id   AF-A0A959Y0V8-F1
#
_cell.length_a   1.000
_cell.length_b   1.000
_cell.length_c   1.000
_cell.angle_alpha   90.00
_cell.angle_beta   90.00
_cell.angle_gamma   90.00
#
_symmetry.space_group_name_H-M   'P 1'
#
loop_
_entity.id
_entity.type
_entity.pdbx_description
1 polymer ?
#
loop_
_entity_poly.entity_id
_entity_poly.type
_entity_poly.pdbx_seq_one_letter_code
_entity_poly.pdbx_strand_id
1 'polypeptide(L)' 'MINYHDRRFVPVRTSPQGEVNEEVEFHYQQHGNVVTCSYRGGRIVQGQLIALVDAEGRLDMRYHQVNDRGELMTGVCR' A
#
# COMPACT_ATOMS: atom_id res chain seq x y z
N MET A 1 -0.31 -5.15 -19.03
CA MET A 1 0.75 -4.38 -18.36
C MET A 1 0.12 -3.17 -17.67
N ILE A 2 0.05 -3.17 -16.34
CA ILE A 2 -0.39 -2.00 -15.56
C ILE A 2 0.84 -1.12 -15.32
N ASN A 3 0.68 0.19 -15.52
CA ASN A 3 1.62 1.20 -15.02
C ASN A 3 1.02 1.85 -13.79
N TYR A 4 1.66 1.70 -12.62
CA TYR A 4 1.21 2.20 -11.32
C TYR A 4 1.61 3.66 -11.05
N HIS A 5 2.45 4.27 -11.88
CA HIS A 5 2.93 5.65 -11.68
C HIS A 5 1.77 6.65 -11.60
N ASP A 6 1.81 7.50 -10.57
CA ASP A 6 0.81 8.51 -10.21
C ASP A 6 -0.62 7.96 -10.01
N ARG A 7 -0.79 6.64 -9.87
CA ARG A 7 -2.10 6.06 -9.60
C ARG A 7 -2.45 6.17 -8.13
N ARG A 8 -3.73 6.45 -7.89
CA ARG A 8 -4.32 6.44 -6.55
C ARG A 8 -5.37 5.34 -6.47
N PHE A 9 -5.33 4.60 -5.38
CA PHE A 9 -6.27 3.53 -5.11
C PHE A 9 -6.87 3.69 -3.72
N VAL A 10 -8.15 3.33 -3.61
CA VAL A 10 -8.85 3.19 -2.33
C VAL A 10 -9.23 1.72 -2.14
N PRO A 11 -9.20 1.20 -0.90
CA PRO A 11 -9.64 -0.15 -0.60
C PRO A 11 -11.11 -0.33 -0.95
N VAL A 12 -11.44 -1.36 -1.74
CA VAL A 12 -12.83 -1.75 -2.03
C VAL A 12 -13.31 -2.83 -1.05
N ARG A 13 -12.38 -3.57 -0.44
CA ARG A 13 -12.65 -4.59 0.59
C ARG A 13 -11.52 -4.58 1.59
N THR A 14 -11.88 -4.64 2.86
CA THR A 14 -10.93 -4.68 3.97
C THR A 14 -11.29 -5.83 4.90
N SER A 15 -10.30 -6.34 5.63
CA SER A 15 -10.58 -7.31 6.68
C SER A 15 -11.38 -6.62 7.79
N PRO A 16 -12.42 -7.25 8.37
CA PRO A 16 -13.26 -6.65 9.41
C PRO A 16 -12.48 -6.13 10.63
N GLN A 17 -11.29 -6.69 10.91
CA GLN A 17 -10.38 -6.25 11.98
C GLN A 17 -9.14 -5.50 11.48
N GLY A 18 -9.09 -5.12 10.21
CA GLY A 18 -7.93 -4.44 9.61
C GLY A 18 -7.86 -2.95 9.94
N GLU A 19 -6.66 -2.38 9.92
CA GLU A 19 -6.44 -0.93 10.09
C GLU A 19 -6.73 -0.12 8.83
N VAL A 20 -6.83 -0.81 7.69
CA VAL A 20 -7.15 -0.24 6.39
C VAL A 20 -8.67 -0.15 6.25
N ASN A 21 -9.20 1.03 5.90
CA ASN A 21 -10.61 1.29 5.58
C ASN A 21 -10.71 2.10 4.27
N GLU A 22 -11.92 2.43 3.84
CA GLU A 22 -12.18 3.19 2.58
C GLU A 22 -11.58 4.61 2.58
N GLU A 23 -11.14 5.12 3.72
CA GLU A 23 -10.54 6.45 3.87
C GLU A 23 -9.03 6.44 3.57
N VAL A 24 -8.41 5.26 3.45
CA VAL A 24 -6.98 5.14 3.15
C VAL A 24 -6.77 5.32 1.66
N GLU A 25 -6.08 6.40 1.28
CA GLU A 25 -5.66 6.62 -0.11
C GLU A 25 -4.22 6.11 -0.29
N PHE A 26 -4.03 5.22 -1.26
CA PHE A 26 -2.72 4.72 -1.65
C PHE A 26 -2.23 5.44 -2.89
N HIS A 27 -1.13 6.19 -2.77
CA HIS A 27 -0.51 6.87 -3.91
C HIS A 27 0.74 6.12 -4.36
N TYR A 28 0.71 5.61 -5.60
CA TYR A 28 1.75 4.76 -6.16
C TYR A 28 2.68 5.53 -7.09
N GLN A 29 3.93 5.10 -7.11
CA GLN A 29 5.03 5.58 -7.94
C GLN A 29 5.76 4.37 -8.52
N GLN A 30 6.08 4.39 -9.81
CA GLN A 30 6.74 3.27 -10.47
C GLN A 30 7.95 3.74 -11.26
N HIS A 31 9.08 3.04 -11.07
CA HIS A 31 10.31 3.22 -11.82
C HIS A 31 10.81 1.84 -12.30
N GLY A 32 10.68 1.56 -13.60
CA GLY A 32 10.96 0.23 -14.13
C GLY A 32 10.04 -0.84 -13.51
N ASN A 33 10.63 -1.89 -12.94
CA ASN A 33 9.92 -2.96 -12.23
C ASN A 33 9.80 -2.71 -10.71
N VAL A 34 10.21 -1.53 -10.21
CA VAL A 34 10.07 -1.15 -8.81
C VAL A 34 8.85 -0.26 -8.65
N VAL A 35 7.99 -0.62 -7.71
CA VAL A 35 6.79 0.14 -7.34
C VAL A 35 6.91 0.53 -5.86
N THR A 36 6.69 1.81 -5.57
CA THR A 36 6.60 2.33 -4.20
C THR A 36 5.24 2.98 -4.00
N CYS A 37 4.75 3.00 -2.77
CA CYS A 37 3.55 3.76 -2.44
C CYS A 37 3.64 4.37 -1.05
N SER A 38 3.07 5.56 -0.90
CA SER A 38 2.79 6.20 0.38
C SER A 38 1.29 6.23 0.61
N TYR A 39 0.86 5.97 1.84
CA TYR A 39 -0.55 5.96 2.21
C TYR A 39 -0.76 6.44 3.64
N ARG A 40 -1.96 6.95 3.91
CA ARG A 40 -2.45 7.43 5.21
C ARG A 40 -3.97 7.48 5.21
N GLY A 41 -4.59 7.55 6.39
CA GLY A 41 -6.04 7.61 6.53
C GLY A 41 -6.56 6.57 7.53
N GLY A 42 -7.80 6.73 7.98
CA GLY A 42 -8.36 5.89 9.03
C GLY A 42 -7.48 5.87 10.28
N ARG A 43 -7.00 4.69 10.67
CA ARG A 43 -6.10 4.48 11.82
C ARG A 43 -4.62 4.54 11.47
N ILE A 44 -4.28 4.87 10.22
CA ILE A 44 -2.90 4.83 9.72
C ILE A 44 -2.37 6.25 9.67
N VAL A 45 -1.42 6.54 10.55
CA VAL A 45 -0.74 7.84 10.62
C VAL A 45 0.18 8.02 9.42
N GLN A 46 0.98 6.99 9.13
CA GLN A 46 1.90 6.99 8.00
C GLN A 46 2.23 5.56 7.58
N GLY A 47 2.06 5.26 6.30
CA GLY A 47 2.38 3.98 5.71
C GLY A 47 3.17 4.11 4.43
N GLN A 48 4.05 3.15 4.18
CA GLN A 48 4.74 3.00 2.91
C GLN A 48 4.80 1.53 2.52
N LEU A 49 4.86 1.28 1.22
CA LEU A 49 5.16 -0.04 0.68
C LEU A 49 6.15 0.07 -0.48
N ILE A 50 6.87 -1.03 -0.70
CA ILE A 50 7.74 -1.26 -1.85
C ILE A 50 7.43 -2.63 -2.43
N ALA A 51 7.43 -2.74 -3.75
CA ALA A 51 7.11 -3.95 -4.46
C ALA A 51 7.94 -4.12 -5.73
N LEU A 52 8.11 -5.38 -6.14
CA LEU A 52 8.49 -5.72 -7.50
C LEU A 52 7.24 -6.03 -8.31
N VAL A 53 7.15 -5.48 -9.52
CA VAL A 53 6.04 -5.75 -10.46
C VAL A 53 6.49 -6.66 -11.60
N ASP A 54 5.71 -7.71 -11.87
CA ASP A 54 5.95 -8.63 -13.01
C ASP A 54 5.28 -8.15 -14.32
N ALA A 55 5.44 -8.91 -15.40
CA ALA A 55 4.89 -8.56 -16.72
C ALA A 55 3.34 -8.58 -16.73
N GLU A 56 2.74 -9.41 -15.88
CA GLU A 56 1.30 -9.54 -15.68
C GLU A 56 0.72 -8.44 -14.77
N GLY A 57 1.58 -7.68 -14.08
CA GLY A 57 1.20 -6.61 -13.15
C GLY A 57 0.98 -7.09 -11.72
N ARG A 58 1.44 -8.29 -11.34
CA ARG A 58 1.38 -8.75 -9.94
C ARG A 58 2.50 -8.10 -9.14
N LEU A 59 2.23 -7.85 -7.86
CA LEU A 59 3.13 -7.17 -6.94
C LEU A 59 3.58 -8.13 -5.82
N ASP A 60 4.88 -8.42 -5.73
CA ASP A 60 5.46 -8.99 -4.50
C ASP A 60 5.91 -7.82 -3.60
N MET A 61 5.14 -7.54 -2.54
CA MET A 61 5.24 -6.29 -1.81
C MET A 61 5.57 -6.46 -0.32
N ARG A 62 6.29 -5.49 0.21
CA ARG A 62 6.55 -5.30 1.65
C ARG A 62 5.99 -3.96 2.06
N TYR A 63 5.34 -3.91 3.21
CA TYR A 63 4.81 -2.68 3.76
C TYR A 63 5.25 -2.47 5.21
N HIS A 64 5.28 -1.21 5.61
CA HIS A 64 5.38 -0.79 6.99
C HIS A 64 4.48 0.41 7.25
N GLN A 65 3.94 0.52 8.45
CA GLN A 65 3.12 1.64 8.86
C GLN A 65 3.18 1.88 10.36
N VAL A 66 2.83 3.10 10.76
CA VAL A 66 2.54 3.46 12.14
C VAL A 66 1.04 3.70 12.27
N ASN A 67 0.41 3.02 13.22
CA ASN A 67 -1.01 3.21 13.51
C ASN A 67 -1.24 4.37 14.51
N ASP A 68 -2.50 4.69 14.77
CA ASP A 68 -2.94 5.75 15.69
C ASP A 68 -2.61 5.49 17.17
N ARG A 69 -2.16 4.27 17.49
CA ARG A 69 -1.63 3.89 18.81
C ARG A 69 -0.11 4.03 18.90
N GLY A 70 0.56 4.42 17.82
CA GLY A 70 2.02 4.51 17.73
C GLY A 70 2.71 3.16 17.56
N GLU A 71 1.97 2.11 17.20
CA GLU A 71 2.51 0.78 16.99
C GLU A 71 3.09 0.67 15.57
N LEU A 72 4.31 0.13 15.47
CA LEU A 72 4.95 -0.14 14.19
C LEU A 72 4.49 -1.50 13.66
N MET A 73 3.82 -1.48 12.51
CA MET A 73 3.29 -2.65 11.83
C MET A 73 4.05 -2.89 10.54
N THR A 74 4.39 -4.14 10.23
CA THR A 74 5.08 -4.52 8.99
C THR A 74 4.47 -5.80 8.42
N GLY A 75 4.53 -5.99 7.10
CA GLY A 75 4.06 -7.25 6.53
C GLY A 75 4.46 -7.49 5.09
N VAL A 76 4.04 -8.67 4.63
CA VAL A 76 4.24 -9.19 3.28
C VAL A 76 2.87 -9.36 2.63
N CYS A 77 2.74 -8.93 1.37
CA CYS A 77 1.55 -9.20 0.55
C CYS A 77 2.01 -9.68 -0.84
N ARG A 78 1.29 -10.65 -1.40
CA ARG A 78 1.59 -11.34 -2.66
C ARG A 78 0.27 -11.67 -3.36
#